data_AF-A0A7S3QJX8-F1
#
_entry.id   AF-A0A7S3QJX8-F1
#
_cell.length_a   1.000
_cell.length_b   1.000
_cell.length_c   1.000
_cell.angle_alpha   90.00
_cell.angle_beta   90.00
_cell.angle_gamma   90.00
#
_symmetry.space_group_name_H-M   'P 1'
#
loop_
_entity.id
_entity.type
_entity.pdbx_description
1 polymer ?
#
loop_
_entity_poly.entity_id
_entity_poly.type
_entity_poly.pdbx_seq_one_letter_code
_entity_poly.pdbx_strand_id
1 'polypeptide(L)'
;MGSFSSIFIDTLSNYGRQALFAIAPIPAYLPQYLTLCRESNDPILQRQLKRSGSSSETDEKTIAMGHQRGGRVPITEGGFSSTSIMILLISHAFRLQYFLGSAIINRIGVKSGNKGIPSPKAEKVHTDLVMQSIVMMCIQFLLLSAVTRRRRLSNKRKIDREDQVRVSPMKLPIMSSSAVPNKASSISQRPFIWLVKPRNHWYWDTIRQYIELIVILSLMNYIFVWRFLYPNDVLNFLSFVKVVSVLLESCLALPQMILNHKRKSTEGLSVVMVLGWVVGDLLKLVYFIISSREHPNQDIKQLDVISMPEESDDMTAFIFGCISALMMDFIVGYQVTSLYPSLDMVQLRDKFKKIRLMFEIKILRIDPTEQLAAINQRRNKSRTYSEDGNIL
;
A
#
# COMPACT_ATOMS: atom_id res chain seq x y z
N MET A 1 -24.67 -38.35 -0.76
CA MET A 1 -24.15 -37.37 0.23
C MET A 1 -22.72 -36.87 -0.07
N GLY A 2 -21.82 -37.66 -0.69
CA GLY A 2 -20.43 -37.22 -0.96
C GLY A 2 -20.27 -36.02 -1.93
N SER A 3 -21.11 -35.91 -2.97
CA SER A 3 -20.99 -34.84 -3.98
C SER A 3 -21.39 -33.46 -3.46
N PHE A 4 -22.37 -33.37 -2.55
CA PHE A 4 -22.78 -32.07 -2.00
C PHE A 4 -21.75 -31.52 -1.01
N SER A 5 -21.11 -32.39 -0.23
CA SER A 5 -20.02 -32.00 0.69
C SER A 5 -18.78 -31.53 -0.08
N SER A 6 -18.41 -32.20 -1.18
CA SER A 6 -17.26 -31.76 -1.99
C SER A 6 -17.54 -30.44 -2.70
N ILE A 7 -18.72 -30.30 -3.34
CA ILE A 7 -19.12 -29.04 -3.97
C ILE A 7 -19.18 -27.90 -2.96
N PHE A 8 -19.71 -28.14 -1.75
CA PHE A 8 -19.76 -27.13 -0.70
C PHE A 8 -18.36 -26.74 -0.21
N ILE A 9 -17.47 -27.70 0.02
CA ILE A 9 -16.08 -27.43 0.44
C ILE A 9 -15.29 -26.70 -0.66
N ASP A 10 -15.44 -27.10 -1.93
CA ASP A 10 -14.79 -26.46 -3.06
C ASP A 10 -15.32 -25.05 -3.27
N THR A 11 -16.63 -24.85 -3.12
CA THR A 11 -17.29 -23.55 -3.21
C THR A 11 -16.85 -22.63 -2.06
N LEU A 12 -16.82 -23.14 -0.83
CA LEU A 12 -16.34 -22.41 0.34
C LEU A 12 -14.85 -22.06 0.23
N SER A 13 -14.04 -22.98 -0.31
CA SER A 13 -12.63 -22.76 -0.62
C SER A 13 -12.45 -21.68 -1.69
N ASN A 14 -13.27 -21.71 -2.75
CA ASN A 14 -13.22 -20.71 -3.84
C ASN A 14 -13.60 -19.31 -3.33
N TYR A 15 -14.73 -19.17 -2.65
CA TYR A 15 -15.13 -17.89 -2.06
C TYR A 15 -14.17 -17.43 -0.96
N GLY A 16 -13.63 -18.36 -0.17
CA GLY A 16 -12.59 -18.08 0.82
C GLY A 16 -11.31 -17.53 0.19
N ARG A 17 -10.84 -18.12 -0.92
CA ARG A 17 -9.69 -17.64 -1.70
C ARG A 17 -9.95 -16.24 -2.27
N GLN A 18 -11.12 -16.00 -2.86
CA GLN A 18 -11.50 -14.69 -3.41
C GLN A 18 -11.60 -13.62 -2.31
N ALA A 19 -12.20 -13.94 -1.17
CA ALA A 19 -12.30 -13.04 -0.03
C ALA A 19 -10.92 -12.70 0.53
N LEU A 20 -10.05 -13.69 0.70
CA LEU A 20 -8.68 -13.50 1.18
C LEU A 20 -7.87 -12.61 0.23
N PHE A 21 -8.01 -12.83 -1.09
CA PHE A 21 -7.40 -11.98 -2.11
C PHE A 21 -7.92 -10.53 -2.05
N ALA A 22 -9.23 -10.36 -1.86
CA ALA A 22 -9.84 -9.03 -1.78
C ALA A 22 -9.38 -8.23 -0.55
N ILE A 23 -9.18 -8.87 0.59
CA ILE A 23 -8.71 -8.22 1.85
C ILE A 23 -7.19 -8.10 1.96
N ALA A 24 -6.43 -8.72 1.05
CA ALA A 24 -4.96 -8.70 1.03
C ALA A 24 -4.33 -7.29 1.10
N PRO A 25 -4.94 -6.20 0.60
CA PRO A 25 -4.39 -4.86 0.77
C PRO A 25 -4.37 -4.35 2.23
N ILE A 26 -5.25 -4.86 3.10
CA ILE A 26 -5.41 -4.34 4.46
C ILE A 26 -4.11 -4.49 5.28
N PRO A 27 -3.50 -5.68 5.39
CA PRO A 27 -2.23 -5.85 6.09
C PRO A 27 -1.08 -4.98 5.56
N ALA A 28 -1.07 -4.65 4.26
CA ALA A 28 -0.04 -3.81 3.67
C ALA A 28 -0.22 -2.33 4.05
N TYR A 29 -1.42 -1.77 3.91
CA TYR A 29 -1.64 -0.33 4.08
C TYR A 29 -2.03 0.10 5.49
N LEU A 30 -2.64 -0.79 6.28
CA LEU A 30 -3.08 -0.48 7.64
C LEU A 30 -1.92 -0.02 8.56
N PRO A 31 -0.72 -0.64 8.55
CA PRO A 31 0.40 -0.17 9.35
C PRO A 31 0.76 1.29 9.07
N GLN A 32 0.78 1.71 7.80
CA GLN A 32 1.05 3.10 7.43
C GLN A 32 -0.06 4.04 7.89
N TYR A 33 -1.32 3.64 7.77
CA TYR A 33 -2.45 4.42 8.28
C TYR A 33 -2.30 4.66 9.80
N LEU A 34 -1.99 3.60 10.55
CA LEU A 34 -1.79 3.69 12.00
C LEU A 34 -0.59 4.56 12.36
N THR A 35 0.53 4.47 11.63
CA THR A 35 1.68 5.38 11.78
C THR A 35 1.27 6.83 11.58
N LEU A 36 0.53 7.14 10.52
CA LEU A 36 0.05 8.49 10.25
C LEU A 36 -0.92 8.99 11.33
N CYS A 37 -1.82 8.13 11.81
CA CYS A 37 -2.72 8.45 12.92
C CYS A 37 -1.95 8.73 14.21
N ARG A 38 -0.96 7.89 14.56
CA ARG A 38 -0.11 8.05 15.73
C ARG A 38 0.66 9.37 15.69
N GLU A 39 1.33 9.66 14.58
CA GLU A 39 2.06 10.92 14.38
C GLU A 39 1.14 12.15 14.39
N SER A 40 -0.11 12.01 13.91
CA SER A 40 -1.09 13.08 13.96
C SER A 40 -1.62 13.36 15.38
N ASN A 41 -1.59 12.34 16.24
CA ASN A 41 -2.11 12.34 17.60
C ASN A 41 -1.00 12.41 18.65
N ASP A 42 0.26 12.78 18.33
CA ASP A 42 1.36 12.66 19.29
C ASP A 42 1.58 13.91 20.17
N PRO A 43 1.09 13.94 21.44
CA PRO A 43 1.44 14.92 22.44
C PRO A 43 2.82 14.68 23.08
N ILE A 44 3.54 13.59 22.75
CA ILE A 44 4.82 13.23 23.40
C ILE A 44 5.96 14.09 22.88
N LEU A 45 5.99 14.46 21.58
CA LEU A 45 6.91 15.49 21.06
C LEU A 45 6.59 16.88 21.65
N GLN A 46 5.30 17.18 21.86
CA GLN A 46 4.88 18.41 22.54
C GLN A 46 5.28 18.43 24.02
N ARG A 47 5.32 17.26 24.68
CA ARG A 47 5.75 17.12 26.08
C ARG A 47 7.27 17.06 26.25
N GLN A 48 8.04 16.60 25.26
CA GLN A 48 9.51 16.62 25.33
C GLN A 48 10.10 18.04 25.15
N LEU A 49 9.49 18.89 24.32
CA LEU A 49 9.82 20.34 24.27
C LEU A 49 9.35 21.12 25.51
N LYS A 50 8.33 20.61 26.22
CA LYS A 50 7.83 21.20 27.46
C LYS A 50 8.65 20.74 28.69
N ARG A 51 9.24 19.54 28.65
CA ARG A 51 10.15 19.00 29.68
C ARG A 51 11.59 19.50 29.55
N SER A 52 12.05 19.90 28.36
CA SER A 52 13.36 20.57 28.18
C SER A 52 13.36 22.04 28.67
N GLY A 53 12.24 22.53 29.20
CA GLY A 53 12.10 23.89 29.74
C GLY A 53 11.72 23.94 31.21
N SER A 54 11.92 22.86 32.00
CA SER A 54 11.53 22.90 33.42
C SER A 54 12.41 22.11 34.41
N SER A 55 13.66 21.74 34.09
CA SER A 55 14.55 21.22 35.14
C SER A 55 16.03 21.33 34.77
N SER A 56 16.78 21.95 35.68
CA SER A 56 18.23 21.91 35.84
C SER A 56 19.07 22.89 35.01
N GLU A 57 19.00 24.13 35.44
CA GLU A 57 20.08 25.13 35.41
C GLU A 57 21.29 24.59 36.21
N THR A 58 22.09 23.67 35.65
CA THR A 58 23.45 23.34 36.17
C THR A 58 24.31 22.46 35.25
N ASP A 59 23.75 21.69 34.30
CA ASP A 59 24.53 20.73 33.49
C ASP A 59 24.91 21.23 32.08
N GLU A 60 24.60 22.49 31.76
CA GLU A 60 24.71 23.05 30.40
C GLU A 60 26.16 23.30 29.92
N LYS A 61 27.17 23.19 30.79
CA LYS A 61 28.57 23.52 30.43
C LYS A 61 29.41 22.35 29.90
N THR A 62 28.99 21.09 30.09
CA THR A 62 29.85 19.94 29.72
C THR A 62 29.48 19.31 28.37
N ILE A 63 28.25 19.50 27.88
CA ILE A 63 27.79 18.93 26.60
C ILE A 63 27.97 19.92 25.43
N ALA A 64 28.22 21.20 25.71
CA ALA A 64 28.33 22.27 24.72
C ALA A 64 29.60 22.26 23.84
N MET A 65 30.57 21.37 24.08
CA MET A 65 31.82 21.30 23.30
C MET A 65 31.86 20.23 22.19
N GLY A 66 30.77 19.47 21.96
CA GLY A 66 30.76 18.36 21.00
C GLY A 66 29.89 18.50 19.75
N HIS A 67 29.13 19.57 19.58
CA HIS A 67 28.08 19.62 18.52
C HIS A 67 28.06 20.88 17.64
N GLN A 68 29.17 21.63 17.59
CA GLN A 68 29.34 22.64 16.54
C GLN A 68 29.87 22.03 15.24
N ARG A 69 28.99 21.35 14.49
CA ARG A 69 29.05 21.18 13.02
C ARG A 69 27.86 20.34 12.56
N GLY A 70 26.72 20.99 12.33
CA GLY A 70 25.56 20.35 11.73
C GLY A 70 24.44 21.36 11.50
N GLY A 71 24.26 21.78 10.25
CA GLY A 71 23.20 22.72 9.86
C GLY A 71 21.81 22.21 10.26
N ARG A 72 20.92 23.16 10.57
CA ARG A 72 19.50 22.92 10.91
C ARG A 72 18.87 21.96 9.90
N VAL A 73 18.46 20.78 10.35
CA VAL A 73 17.62 19.89 9.56
C VAL A 73 16.22 20.53 9.48
N PRO A 74 15.73 20.94 8.29
CA PRO A 74 14.36 21.39 8.16
C PRO A 74 13.43 20.25 8.56
N ILE A 75 12.29 20.55 9.21
CA ILE A 75 11.22 19.58 9.47
C ILE A 75 10.69 19.14 8.10
N THR A 76 11.36 18.18 7.48
CA THR A 76 10.95 17.64 6.18
C THR A 76 9.66 16.86 6.41
N GLU A 77 8.75 16.99 5.46
CA GLU A 77 7.44 16.36 5.48
C GLU A 77 7.52 14.83 5.31
N GLY A 78 8.32 14.12 6.11
CA GLY A 78 8.55 12.67 6.05
C GLY A 78 7.24 11.88 5.98
N GLY A 79 7.14 10.83 5.16
CA GLY A 79 5.92 10.04 5.03
C GLY A 79 5.63 9.46 3.64
N PHE A 80 4.50 8.75 3.56
CA PHE A 80 3.97 8.14 2.34
C PHE A 80 3.43 9.19 1.35
N SER A 81 3.79 9.05 0.07
CA SER A 81 3.49 10.01 -1.00
C SER A 81 1.99 10.07 -1.31
N SER A 82 1.40 11.27 -1.23
CA SER A 82 0.01 11.48 -1.68
C SER A 82 -0.16 11.24 -3.18
N THR A 83 0.89 11.46 -3.97
CA THR A 83 0.90 11.16 -5.41
C THR A 83 0.81 9.66 -5.66
N SER A 84 1.52 8.84 -4.87
CA SER A 84 1.41 7.37 -4.95
C SER A 84 -0.02 6.90 -4.65
N ILE A 85 -0.64 7.40 -3.56
CA ILE A 85 -2.03 7.03 -3.20
C ILE A 85 -2.99 7.33 -4.35
N MET A 86 -2.79 8.45 -5.03
CA MET A 86 -3.72 8.92 -6.04
C MET A 86 -3.52 8.25 -7.40
N ILE A 87 -2.28 7.97 -7.81
CA ILE A 87 -2.02 7.10 -8.97
C ILE A 87 -2.72 5.76 -8.76
N LEU A 88 -2.67 5.23 -7.54
CA LEU A 88 -3.34 3.99 -7.17
C LEU A 88 -4.86 4.11 -7.22
N LEU A 89 -5.44 5.20 -6.69
CA LEU A 89 -6.88 5.46 -6.79
C LEU A 89 -7.35 5.54 -8.25
N ILE A 90 -6.59 6.21 -9.12
CA ILE A 90 -6.89 6.30 -10.56
C ILE A 90 -6.80 4.92 -11.22
N SER A 91 -5.77 4.13 -10.89
CA SER A 91 -5.62 2.75 -11.36
C SER A 91 -6.85 1.90 -11.04
N HIS A 92 -7.31 1.87 -9.78
CA HIS A 92 -8.49 1.09 -9.40
C HIS A 92 -9.79 1.65 -9.97
N ALA A 93 -9.90 2.97 -10.12
CA ALA A 93 -11.03 3.57 -10.83
C ALA A 93 -11.10 3.07 -12.27
N PHE A 94 -9.98 3.07 -13.02
CA PHE A 94 -9.91 2.52 -14.37
C PHE A 94 -10.21 1.02 -14.41
N ARG A 95 -9.73 0.24 -13.43
CA ARG A 95 -10.06 -1.19 -13.34
C ARG A 95 -11.55 -1.43 -13.17
N LEU A 96 -12.21 -0.68 -12.29
CA LEU A 96 -13.65 -0.78 -12.09
C LEU A 96 -14.41 -0.34 -13.35
N GLN A 97 -13.94 0.69 -14.06
CA GLN A 97 -14.53 1.11 -15.34
C GLN A 97 -14.41 0.03 -16.41
N TYR A 98 -13.25 -0.61 -16.52
CA TYR A 98 -13.05 -1.74 -17.42
C TYR A 98 -14.04 -2.87 -17.13
N PHE A 99 -14.11 -3.36 -15.88
CA PHE A 99 -15.03 -4.45 -15.53
C PHE A 99 -16.50 -4.07 -15.66
N LEU A 100 -16.87 -2.84 -15.32
CA LEU A 100 -18.22 -2.33 -15.52
C LEU A 100 -18.57 -2.27 -17.02
N GLY A 101 -17.64 -1.81 -17.85
CA GLY A 101 -17.78 -1.80 -19.31
C GLY A 101 -17.97 -3.20 -19.87
N SER A 102 -17.12 -4.17 -19.50
CA SER A 102 -17.25 -5.57 -19.90
C SER A 102 -18.58 -6.17 -19.47
N ALA A 103 -19.06 -5.87 -18.25
CA ALA A 103 -20.36 -6.32 -17.76
C ALA A 103 -21.53 -5.73 -18.58
N ILE A 104 -21.44 -4.46 -18.97
CA ILE A 104 -22.48 -3.79 -19.78
C ILE A 104 -22.53 -4.41 -21.18
N ILE A 105 -21.39 -4.55 -21.85
CA ILE A 105 -21.32 -5.14 -23.20
C ILE A 105 -21.84 -6.56 -23.20
N ASN A 106 -21.42 -7.38 -22.23
CA ASN A 106 -21.91 -8.75 -22.09
C ASN A 106 -23.44 -8.81 -21.90
N ARG A 107 -24.03 -7.88 -21.14
CA ARG A 107 -25.50 -7.78 -21.00
C ARG A 107 -26.20 -7.31 -22.26
N ILE A 108 -25.65 -6.34 -22.98
CA ILE A 108 -26.19 -5.87 -24.26
C ILE A 108 -26.16 -7.01 -25.28
N GLY A 109 -25.07 -7.78 -25.30
CA GLY A 109 -24.91 -8.89 -26.22
C GLY A 109 -25.84 -10.06 -25.97
N VAL A 110 -26.10 -10.40 -24.71
CA VAL A 110 -27.14 -11.39 -24.34
C VAL A 110 -28.52 -10.93 -24.84
N LYS A 111 -28.85 -9.64 -24.72
CA LYS A 111 -30.14 -9.12 -25.23
C LYS A 111 -30.21 -9.12 -26.77
N SER A 112 -29.08 -8.89 -27.46
CA SER A 112 -29.02 -8.89 -28.92
C SER A 112 -28.96 -10.29 -29.53
N GLY A 113 -28.44 -11.28 -28.81
CA GLY A 113 -28.40 -12.69 -29.24
C GLY A 113 -29.78 -13.32 -29.44
N ASN A 114 -30.84 -12.73 -28.88
CA ASN A 114 -32.23 -13.07 -29.19
C ASN A 114 -32.69 -12.61 -30.59
N LYS A 115 -31.85 -11.91 -31.36
CA LYS A 115 -32.14 -11.37 -32.70
C LYS A 115 -31.19 -11.88 -33.80
N GLY A 116 -30.41 -12.94 -33.54
CA GLY A 116 -29.61 -13.62 -34.58
C GLY A 116 -28.37 -12.87 -35.11
N ILE A 117 -27.96 -11.77 -34.47
CA ILE A 117 -26.72 -11.04 -34.82
C ILE A 117 -25.60 -11.48 -33.86
N PRO A 118 -24.42 -11.91 -34.35
CA PRO A 118 -23.29 -12.23 -33.50
C PRO A 118 -22.89 -10.99 -32.71
N SER A 119 -22.95 -11.09 -31.39
CA SER A 119 -22.68 -9.96 -30.50
C SER A 119 -21.21 -9.94 -30.08
N PRO A 120 -20.58 -8.75 -29.96
CA PRO A 120 -19.27 -8.62 -29.32
C PRO A 120 -19.34 -9.16 -27.89
N LYS A 121 -18.77 -10.34 -27.65
CA LYS A 121 -18.61 -10.89 -26.30
C LYS A 121 -17.38 -10.24 -25.69
N ALA A 122 -17.56 -9.51 -24.60
CA ALA A 122 -16.45 -8.97 -23.83
C ALA A 122 -15.89 -10.03 -22.87
N GLU A 123 -14.63 -9.83 -22.48
CA GLU A 123 -13.88 -10.66 -21.54
C GLU A 123 -14.67 -10.96 -20.25
N LYS A 124 -14.39 -12.12 -19.64
CA LYS A 124 -15.07 -12.58 -18.42
C LYS A 124 -14.79 -11.61 -17.26
N VAL A 125 -15.85 -11.22 -16.55
CA VAL A 125 -15.72 -10.34 -15.38
C VAL A 125 -15.17 -11.14 -14.20
N HIS A 126 -13.96 -10.81 -13.77
CA HIS A 126 -13.28 -11.39 -12.61
C HIS A 126 -13.77 -10.73 -11.31
N THR A 127 -14.65 -11.40 -10.58
CA THR A 127 -15.29 -10.88 -9.35
C THR A 127 -14.30 -10.65 -8.22
N ASP A 128 -13.25 -11.46 -8.16
CA ASP A 128 -12.10 -11.35 -7.27
C ASP A 128 -11.36 -10.01 -7.42
N LEU A 129 -11.04 -9.61 -8.65
CA LEU A 129 -10.33 -8.35 -8.93
C LEU A 129 -11.21 -7.13 -8.69
N VAL A 130 -12.53 -7.25 -8.92
CA VAL A 130 -13.51 -6.20 -8.60
C VAL A 130 -13.59 -6.00 -7.09
N MET A 131 -13.78 -7.08 -6.32
CA MET A 131 -13.86 -7.01 -4.85
C MET A 131 -12.58 -6.46 -4.24
N GLN A 132 -11.42 -6.92 -4.72
CA GLN A 132 -10.12 -6.37 -4.34
C GLN A 132 -10.05 -4.86 -4.62
N SER A 133 -10.46 -4.40 -5.81
CA SER A 133 -10.41 -2.98 -6.16
C SER A 133 -11.30 -2.11 -5.26
N ILE A 134 -12.48 -2.60 -4.88
CA ILE A 134 -13.38 -1.91 -3.95
C ILE A 134 -12.72 -1.75 -2.58
N VAL A 135 -12.25 -2.86 -1.98
CA VAL A 135 -11.56 -2.84 -0.68
C VAL A 135 -10.33 -1.94 -0.72
N MET A 136 -9.59 -2.02 -1.82
CA MET A 136 -8.36 -1.28 -2.06
C MET A 136 -8.62 0.23 -2.19
N MET A 137 -9.68 0.66 -2.87
CA MET A 137 -10.10 2.07 -2.87
C MET A 137 -10.51 2.55 -1.48
N CYS A 138 -11.22 1.74 -0.69
CA CYS A 138 -11.60 2.10 0.67
C CYS A 138 -10.37 2.38 1.55
N ILE A 139 -9.37 1.49 1.55
CA ILE A 139 -8.15 1.68 2.36
C ILE A 139 -7.30 2.86 1.85
N GLN A 140 -7.27 3.12 0.54
CA GLN A 140 -6.59 4.28 -0.04
C GLN A 140 -7.25 5.60 0.37
N PHE A 141 -8.58 5.67 0.41
CA PHE A 141 -9.27 6.85 0.92
C PHE A 141 -9.01 7.08 2.42
N LEU A 142 -8.91 6.00 3.22
CA LEU A 142 -8.51 6.11 4.62
C LEU A 142 -7.08 6.64 4.76
N LEU A 143 -6.13 6.10 4.00
CA LEU A 143 -4.75 6.61 3.95
C LEU A 143 -4.69 8.06 3.51
N LEU A 144 -5.41 8.42 2.45
CA LEU A 144 -5.48 9.78 1.96
C LEU A 144 -6.07 10.73 3.01
N SER A 145 -7.08 10.29 3.74
CA SER A 145 -7.66 11.04 4.86
C SER A 145 -6.62 11.28 5.96
N ALA A 146 -5.81 10.28 6.29
CA ALA A 146 -4.75 10.41 7.29
C ALA A 146 -3.63 11.36 6.82
N VAL A 147 -3.17 11.23 5.57
CA VAL A 147 -2.14 12.10 4.97
C VAL A 147 -2.61 13.56 4.91
N THR A 148 -3.82 13.79 4.40
CA THR A 148 -4.39 15.15 4.29
C THR A 148 -4.64 15.77 5.68
N ARG A 149 -5.12 14.99 6.66
CA ARG A 149 -5.25 15.45 8.05
C ARG A 149 -3.91 15.87 8.63
N ARG A 150 -2.86 15.07 8.46
CA ARG A 150 -1.51 15.40 8.93
C ARG A 150 -0.99 16.68 8.27
N ARG A 151 -1.17 16.83 6.96
CA ARG A 151 -0.75 18.03 6.20
C ARG A 151 -1.44 19.28 6.74
N ARG A 152 -2.75 19.24 6.95
CA ARG A 152 -3.52 20.36 7.56
C ARG A 152 -2.99 20.74 8.93
N LEU A 153 -2.73 19.76 9.80
CA LEU A 153 -2.18 20.00 11.14
C LEU A 153 -0.75 20.57 11.10
N SER A 154 0.05 20.17 10.11
CA SER A 154 1.38 20.73 9.88
C SER A 154 1.30 22.19 9.43
N ASN A 155 0.43 22.49 8.45
CA ASN A 155 0.21 23.86 7.97
C ASN A 155 -0.35 24.78 9.06
N LYS A 156 -1.31 24.31 9.87
CA LYS A 156 -1.82 25.07 11.02
C LYS A 156 -0.71 25.42 12.02
N ARG A 157 0.16 24.45 12.35
CA ARG A 157 1.31 24.68 13.23
C ARG A 157 2.32 25.67 12.68
N LYS A 158 2.53 25.71 11.36
CA LYS A 158 3.41 26.71 10.71
C LYS A 158 2.84 28.11 10.88
N ILE A 159 1.53 28.28 10.63
CA ILE A 159 0.81 29.54 10.81
C ILE A 159 0.87 29.99 12.27
N ASP A 160 0.53 29.12 13.22
CA ASP A 160 0.54 29.44 14.65
C ASP A 160 1.95 29.88 15.12
N ARG A 161 3.02 29.29 14.57
CA ARG A 161 4.42 29.69 14.86
C ARG A 161 4.77 31.05 14.25
N GLU A 162 4.38 31.29 13.00
CA GLU A 162 4.61 32.59 12.34
C GLU A 162 3.88 33.72 13.06
N ASP A 163 2.65 33.47 13.54
CA ASP A 163 1.88 34.41 14.34
C ASP A 163 2.55 34.67 15.71
N GLN A 164 3.03 33.64 16.41
CA GLN A 164 3.78 33.82 17.68
C GLN A 164 5.06 34.64 17.50
N VAL A 165 5.81 34.39 16.43
CA VAL A 165 7.03 35.16 16.12
C VAL A 165 6.69 36.62 15.80
N ARG A 166 5.57 36.88 15.12
CA ARG A 166 5.13 38.24 14.77
C ARG A 166 4.63 39.04 15.98
N VAL A 167 4.13 38.39 17.03
CA VAL A 167 3.63 39.01 18.26
C VAL A 167 4.75 39.25 19.31
N SER A 168 6.01 38.90 19.00
CA SER A 168 7.16 39.14 19.88
C SER A 168 8.01 40.41 19.63
N PRO A 169 7.48 41.61 19.29
CA PRO A 169 8.12 42.85 19.68
C PRO A 169 7.58 43.27 21.06
N MET A 170 8.48 43.34 22.05
CA MET A 170 8.38 44.08 23.32
C MET A 170 6.96 44.44 23.83
N LYS A 171 6.57 43.87 24.97
CA LYS A 171 5.37 44.26 25.73
C LYS A 171 5.33 45.78 25.96
N LEU A 172 4.49 46.50 25.22
CA LEU A 172 3.88 47.76 25.68
C LEU A 172 2.35 47.57 25.64
N PRO A 173 1.62 48.01 26.68
CA PRO A 173 0.17 47.86 26.72
C PRO A 173 -0.45 48.94 25.85
N ILE A 174 -0.78 48.61 24.60
CA ILE A 174 -1.68 49.45 23.80
C ILE A 174 -2.94 48.65 23.50
N MET A 175 -4.02 49.07 24.16
CA MET A 175 -5.39 48.81 23.76
C MET A 175 -5.57 49.27 22.31
N SER A 176 -5.73 48.34 21.37
CA SER A 176 -6.62 48.55 20.24
C SER A 176 -7.09 47.19 19.70
N SER A 177 -8.37 46.96 19.88
CA SER A 177 -9.11 45.89 19.23
C SER A 177 -9.26 46.22 17.75
N SER A 178 -8.53 45.50 16.91
CA SER A 178 -8.92 45.33 15.52
C SER A 178 -8.60 43.89 15.13
N ALA A 179 -9.63 43.05 15.26
CA ALA A 179 -9.63 41.68 14.79
C ALA A 179 -9.36 41.69 13.28
N VAL A 180 -8.11 41.46 12.90
CA VAL A 180 -7.74 41.17 11.52
C VAL A 180 -8.44 39.86 11.12
N PRO A 181 -9.27 39.84 10.07
CA PRO A 181 -9.99 38.64 9.71
C PRO A 181 -8.99 37.58 9.23
N ASN A 182 -8.99 36.43 9.90
CA ASN A 182 -8.24 35.23 9.56
C ASN A 182 -8.46 34.84 8.10
N LYS A 183 -7.54 35.25 7.22
CA LYS A 183 -7.51 34.86 5.79
C LYS A 183 -6.73 33.55 5.58
N ALA A 184 -6.48 32.79 6.63
CA ALA A 184 -5.86 31.47 6.55
C ALA A 184 -6.97 30.39 6.62
N SER A 185 -7.04 29.57 5.57
CA SER A 185 -7.85 28.33 5.40
C SER A 185 -9.17 28.35 4.61
N SER A 186 -9.77 29.51 4.28
CA SER A 186 -11.04 29.53 3.52
C SER A 186 -10.90 29.16 2.02
N ILE A 187 -9.68 29.14 1.48
CA ILE A 187 -9.42 28.90 0.05
C ILE A 187 -9.57 27.42 -0.36
N SER A 188 -9.48 26.47 0.58
CA SER A 188 -9.49 25.01 0.29
C SER A 188 -10.88 24.35 0.26
N GLN A 189 -11.93 25.05 0.71
CA GLN A 189 -13.27 24.46 0.90
C GLN A 189 -14.20 24.56 -0.33
N ARG A 190 -13.86 25.38 -1.33
CA ARG A 190 -14.70 25.56 -2.52
C ARG A 190 -14.59 24.36 -3.47
N PRO A 191 -15.70 23.80 -3.97
CA PRO A 191 -15.67 22.67 -4.89
C PRO A 191 -14.98 23.07 -6.19
N PHE A 192 -14.22 22.16 -6.79
CA PHE A 192 -13.58 22.29 -8.11
C PHE A 192 -12.61 23.47 -8.29
N ILE A 193 -12.18 24.13 -7.21
CA ILE A 193 -11.25 25.27 -7.28
C ILE A 193 -9.90 24.91 -7.95
N TRP A 194 -9.54 23.64 -7.88
CA TRP A 194 -8.32 23.11 -8.47
C TRP A 194 -8.33 23.13 -10.01
N LEU A 195 -9.51 23.12 -10.66
CA LEU A 195 -9.62 23.26 -12.13
C LEU A 195 -9.14 24.63 -12.60
N VAL A 196 -9.36 25.67 -11.80
CA VAL A 196 -9.04 27.07 -12.16
C VAL A 196 -7.64 27.47 -11.67
N LYS A 197 -7.10 26.78 -10.66
CA LYS A 197 -5.77 27.06 -10.09
C LYS A 197 -4.88 25.80 -10.09
N PRO A 198 -4.25 25.49 -11.23
CA PRO A 198 -3.47 24.27 -11.39
C PRO A 198 -2.12 24.24 -10.65
N ARG A 199 -1.67 25.37 -10.08
CA ARG A 199 -0.27 25.52 -9.66
C ARG A 199 0.15 24.68 -8.43
N ASN A 200 -0.80 24.13 -7.68
CA ASN A 200 -0.56 23.27 -6.50
C ASN A 200 -1.11 21.83 -6.68
N HIS A 201 -1.19 21.34 -7.91
CA HIS A 201 -1.75 20.01 -8.19
C HIS A 201 -1.12 18.90 -7.33
N TRP A 202 -1.92 17.90 -6.98
CA TRP A 202 -1.53 16.66 -6.28
C TRP A 202 -1.14 16.81 -4.80
N TYR A 203 -0.97 18.04 -4.31
CA TYR A 203 -0.68 18.37 -2.91
C TYR A 203 -1.89 19.02 -2.21
N TRP A 204 -3.09 18.53 -2.51
CA TRP A 204 -4.34 19.07 -1.96
C TRP A 204 -4.50 18.77 -0.47
N ASP A 205 -4.99 19.74 0.29
CA ASP A 205 -5.21 19.60 1.74
C ASP A 205 -6.50 18.86 2.07
N THR A 206 -7.38 18.62 1.10
CA THR A 206 -8.73 18.12 1.34
C THR A 206 -9.04 16.90 0.49
N ILE A 207 -9.49 15.80 1.11
CA ILE A 207 -9.89 14.57 0.42
C ILE A 207 -10.96 14.80 -0.67
N ARG A 208 -11.86 15.77 -0.46
CA ARG A 208 -12.87 16.20 -1.42
C ARG A 208 -12.29 16.45 -2.82
N GLN A 209 -11.16 17.15 -2.92
CA GLN A 209 -10.56 17.52 -4.21
C GLN A 209 -10.07 16.27 -4.98
N TYR A 210 -9.59 15.26 -4.27
CA TYR A 210 -9.21 13.98 -4.86
C TYR A 210 -10.43 13.18 -5.33
N ILE A 211 -11.52 13.16 -4.55
CA ILE A 211 -12.79 12.50 -4.95
C ILE A 211 -13.38 13.20 -6.17
N GLU A 212 -13.43 14.53 -6.18
CA GLU A 212 -13.89 15.34 -7.32
C GLU A 212 -13.12 14.99 -8.60
N LEU A 213 -11.79 14.87 -8.51
CA LEU A 213 -10.96 14.46 -9.64
C LEU A 213 -11.36 13.06 -10.15
N ILE A 214 -11.46 12.06 -9.27
CA ILE A 214 -11.78 10.68 -9.66
C ILE A 214 -13.17 10.62 -10.32
N VAL A 215 -14.17 11.30 -9.73
CA VAL A 215 -15.53 11.34 -10.27
C VAL A 215 -15.57 12.03 -11.63
N ILE A 216 -14.90 13.18 -11.79
CA ILE A 216 -14.81 13.89 -13.07
C ILE A 216 -14.13 13.01 -14.12
N LEU A 217 -12.99 12.40 -13.79
CA LEU A 217 -12.25 11.53 -14.69
C LEU A 217 -13.10 10.34 -15.12
N SER A 218 -13.83 9.73 -14.18
CA SER A 218 -14.70 8.60 -14.47
C SER A 218 -15.88 8.98 -15.36
N LEU A 219 -16.52 10.12 -15.08
CA LEU A 219 -17.64 10.62 -15.89
C LEU A 219 -17.18 10.99 -17.30
N MET A 220 -16.03 11.66 -17.42
CA MET A 220 -15.47 12.06 -18.70
C MET A 220 -15.15 10.85 -19.59
N ASN A 221 -14.57 9.80 -19.00
CA ASN A 221 -14.32 8.54 -19.70
C ASN A 221 -15.64 7.89 -20.17
N TYR A 222 -16.65 7.79 -19.29
CA TYR A 222 -17.97 7.24 -19.66
C TYR A 222 -18.62 8.00 -20.84
N ILE A 223 -18.64 9.34 -20.77
CA ILE A 223 -19.21 10.18 -21.83
C ILE A 223 -18.42 10.00 -23.14
N PHE A 224 -17.09 9.96 -23.08
CA PHE A 224 -16.24 9.79 -24.25
C PHE A 224 -16.53 8.46 -24.97
N VAL A 225 -16.59 7.36 -24.21
CA VAL A 225 -16.92 6.03 -24.76
C VAL A 225 -18.29 6.05 -25.42
N TRP A 226 -19.31 6.55 -24.71
CA TRP A 226 -20.67 6.56 -25.21
C TRP A 226 -20.85 7.43 -26.46
N ARG A 227 -20.16 8.56 -26.53
CA ARG A 227 -20.35 9.57 -27.59
C ARG A 227 -19.53 9.31 -28.85
N PHE A 228 -18.35 8.66 -28.72
CA PHE A 228 -17.39 8.54 -29.81
C PHE A 228 -17.02 7.11 -30.17
N LEU A 229 -17.06 6.16 -29.23
CA LEU A 229 -16.56 4.81 -29.45
C LEU A 229 -17.67 3.76 -29.56
N TYR A 230 -18.83 3.99 -28.95
CA TYR A 230 -19.96 3.09 -29.02
C TYR A 230 -20.67 3.18 -30.39
N PRO A 231 -20.95 2.04 -31.07
CA PRO A 231 -20.73 0.65 -30.64
C PRO A 231 -19.41 0.01 -31.12
N ASN A 232 -18.70 0.61 -32.08
CA ASN A 232 -17.69 -0.11 -32.88
C ASN A 232 -16.35 -0.34 -32.14
N ASP A 233 -15.80 0.67 -31.47
CA ASP A 233 -14.42 0.65 -30.94
C ASP A 233 -14.34 0.44 -29.41
N VAL A 234 -15.45 0.08 -28.78
CA VAL A 234 -15.55 0.00 -27.31
C VAL A 234 -14.65 -1.11 -26.75
N LEU A 235 -14.55 -2.27 -27.41
CA LEU A 235 -13.73 -3.38 -26.94
C LEU A 235 -12.24 -3.02 -26.90
N ASN A 236 -11.72 -2.42 -27.97
CA ASN A 236 -10.33 -1.97 -28.05
C ASN A 236 -10.03 -0.94 -26.96
N PHE A 237 -10.96 -0.02 -26.71
CA PHE A 237 -10.83 0.95 -25.64
C PHE A 237 -10.85 0.32 -24.24
N LEU A 238 -11.70 -0.68 -24.00
CA LEU A 238 -11.71 -1.41 -22.73
C LEU A 238 -10.37 -2.13 -22.48
N SER A 239 -9.82 -2.79 -23.50
CA SER A 239 -8.49 -3.42 -23.43
C SER A 239 -7.39 -2.38 -23.14
N PHE A 240 -7.47 -1.19 -23.75
CA PHE A 240 -6.56 -0.08 -23.45
C PHE A 240 -6.69 0.38 -21.98
N VAL A 241 -7.92 0.60 -21.49
CA VAL A 241 -8.16 0.99 -20.08
C VAL A 241 -7.66 -0.07 -19.11
N LYS A 242 -7.79 -1.37 -19.44
CA LYS A 242 -7.23 -2.48 -18.67
C LYS A 242 -5.71 -2.33 -18.52
N VAL A 243 -4.99 -2.19 -19.64
CA VAL A 243 -3.53 -2.02 -19.66
C VAL A 243 -3.10 -0.78 -18.88
N VAL A 244 -3.76 0.36 -19.09
CA VAL A 244 -3.44 1.60 -18.35
C VAL A 244 -3.66 1.42 -16.83
N SER A 245 -4.73 0.74 -16.41
CA SER A 245 -4.96 0.42 -15.00
C SER A 245 -3.79 -0.38 -14.42
N VAL A 246 -3.33 -1.42 -15.12
CA VAL A 246 -2.23 -2.28 -14.66
C VAL A 246 -0.90 -1.52 -14.61
N LEU A 247 -0.61 -0.71 -15.62
CA LEU A 247 0.60 0.12 -15.66
C LEU A 247 0.64 1.12 -14.50
N LEU A 248 -0.50 1.78 -14.21
CA LEU A 248 -0.58 2.71 -13.09
C LEU A 248 -0.40 2.01 -11.73
N GLU A 249 -0.94 0.81 -11.55
CA GLU A 249 -0.69 0.02 -10.32
C GLU A 249 0.80 -0.33 -10.19
N SER A 250 1.43 -0.75 -11.28
CA SER A 250 2.84 -1.14 -11.31
C SER A 250 3.78 0.04 -11.01
N CYS A 251 3.36 1.26 -11.32
CA CYS A 251 4.11 2.49 -11.03
C CYS A 251 3.87 3.08 -9.64
N LEU A 252 3.14 2.39 -8.75
CA LEU A 252 2.82 2.87 -7.39
C LEU A 252 4.06 3.33 -6.60
N ALA A 253 5.11 2.50 -6.62
CA ALA A 253 6.32 2.70 -5.86
C ALA A 253 7.21 3.81 -6.45
N LEU A 254 7.01 4.21 -7.70
CA LEU A 254 7.88 5.16 -8.40
C LEU A 254 7.85 6.57 -7.79
N PRO A 255 6.69 7.20 -7.51
CA PRO A 255 6.66 8.49 -6.80
C PRO A 255 7.27 8.39 -5.39
N GLN A 256 7.10 7.27 -4.69
CA GLN A 256 7.70 7.08 -3.37
C GLN A 256 9.23 6.94 -3.47
N MET A 257 9.72 6.17 -4.45
CA MET A 257 11.13 6.00 -4.74
C MET A 257 11.82 7.34 -5.04
N ILE A 258 11.19 8.18 -5.88
CA ILE A 258 11.67 9.53 -6.20
C ILE A 258 11.66 10.40 -4.93
N LEU A 259 10.59 10.32 -4.13
CA LEU A 259 10.46 11.11 -2.91
C LEU A 259 11.56 10.77 -1.89
N ASN A 260 11.80 9.47 -1.66
CA ASN A 260 12.88 8.97 -0.80
C ASN A 260 14.24 9.46 -1.32
N HIS A 261 14.49 9.37 -2.62
CA HIS A 261 15.75 9.80 -3.22
C HIS A 261 15.98 11.31 -3.11
N LYS A 262 14.93 12.12 -3.30
CA LYS A 262 15.01 13.59 -3.16
C LYS A 262 15.23 14.02 -1.71
N ARG A 263 14.62 13.31 -0.76
CA ARG A 263 14.70 13.64 0.67
C ARG A 263 15.93 13.09 1.36
N LYS A 264 16.55 12.03 0.80
CA LYS A 264 17.64 11.28 1.46
C LYS A 264 17.23 10.76 2.84
N SER A 265 15.94 10.53 3.05
CA SER A 265 15.34 10.06 4.30
C SER A 265 14.06 9.29 4.00
N THR A 266 13.81 8.23 4.79
CA THR A 266 12.57 7.45 4.77
C THR A 266 11.76 7.61 6.07
N GLU A 267 12.04 8.64 6.86
CA GLU A 267 11.26 8.92 8.07
C GLU A 267 9.77 9.12 7.78
N GLY A 268 8.91 8.51 8.61
CA GLY A 268 7.45 8.50 8.45
C GLY A 268 6.92 7.47 7.44
N LEU A 269 7.79 6.71 6.76
CA LEU A 269 7.41 5.57 5.91
C LEU A 269 7.44 4.28 6.73
N SER A 270 6.32 3.56 6.73
CA SER A 270 6.16 2.29 7.43
C SER A 270 6.88 1.18 6.68
N VAL A 271 7.89 0.61 7.32
CA VAL A 271 8.64 -0.55 6.84
C VAL A 271 7.72 -1.74 6.62
N VAL A 272 6.79 -1.95 7.56
CA VAL A 272 5.84 -3.06 7.51
C VAL A 272 4.94 -2.92 6.27
N MET A 273 4.59 -1.70 5.89
CA MET A 273 3.86 -1.46 4.63
C MET A 273 4.69 -1.85 3.41
N VAL A 274 5.96 -1.43 3.34
CA VAL A 274 6.84 -1.77 2.21
C VAL A 274 7.05 -3.28 2.09
N LEU A 275 7.25 -3.97 3.21
CA LEU A 275 7.27 -5.44 3.24
C LEU A 275 5.93 -6.03 2.78
N GLY A 276 4.82 -5.42 3.20
CA GLY A 276 3.48 -5.80 2.77
C GLY A 276 3.25 -5.65 1.27
N TRP A 277 3.84 -4.65 0.61
CA TRP A 277 3.80 -4.52 -0.86
C TRP A 277 4.53 -5.68 -1.53
N VAL A 278 5.78 -5.95 -1.14
CA VAL A 278 6.57 -7.08 -1.69
C VAL A 278 5.82 -8.40 -1.52
N VAL A 279 5.32 -8.70 -0.32
CA VAL A 279 4.59 -9.94 -0.05
C VAL A 279 3.27 -9.97 -0.82
N GLY A 280 2.54 -8.86 -0.87
CA GLY A 280 1.27 -8.74 -1.57
C GLY A 280 1.42 -8.97 -3.07
N ASP A 281 2.38 -8.32 -3.72
CA ASP A 281 2.60 -8.44 -5.15
C ASP A 281 3.23 -9.79 -5.53
N LEU A 282 3.99 -10.42 -4.63
CA LEU A 282 4.42 -11.81 -4.79
C LEU A 282 3.23 -12.78 -4.75
N LEU A 283 2.31 -12.61 -3.79
CA LEU A 283 1.10 -13.43 -3.69
C LEU A 283 0.18 -13.23 -4.90
N LYS A 284 0.02 -11.98 -5.38
CA LYS A 284 -0.73 -11.70 -6.63
C LYS A 284 -0.08 -12.37 -7.83
N LEU A 285 1.24 -12.29 -7.97
CA LEU A 285 1.97 -12.95 -9.05
C LEU A 285 1.70 -14.46 -9.06
N VAL A 286 1.81 -15.12 -7.89
CA VAL A 286 1.50 -16.54 -7.75
C VAL A 286 0.02 -16.82 -8.10
N TYR A 287 -0.90 -15.98 -7.62
CA TYR A 287 -2.33 -16.10 -7.93
C TYR A 287 -2.60 -16.07 -9.44
N PHE A 288 -2.03 -15.09 -10.16
CA PHE A 288 -2.20 -14.99 -11.60
C PHE A 288 -1.54 -16.15 -12.35
N ILE A 289 -0.34 -16.59 -11.95
CA ILE A 289 0.32 -17.74 -12.57
C ILE A 289 -0.52 -19.02 -12.41
N ILE A 290 -1.10 -19.26 -11.23
CA ILE A 290 -1.97 -20.42 -11.00
C ILE A 290 -3.26 -20.28 -11.81
N SER A 291 -3.88 -19.10 -11.80
CA SER A 291 -5.12 -18.83 -12.55
C SER A 291 -4.93 -19.00 -14.06
N SER A 292 -3.77 -18.61 -14.61
CA SER A 292 -3.42 -18.84 -16.02
C SER A 292 -3.29 -20.32 -16.37
N ARG A 293 -2.98 -21.19 -15.41
CA ARG A 293 -2.83 -22.64 -15.63
C ARG A 293 -4.13 -23.42 -15.50
N GLU A 294 -5.09 -22.92 -14.73
CA GLU A 294 -6.41 -23.55 -14.53
C GLU A 294 -7.35 -23.37 -15.75
N HIS A 295 -6.94 -22.60 -16.76
CA HIS A 295 -7.61 -22.49 -18.06
C HIS A 295 -6.87 -23.32 -19.13
N PRO A 296 -7.02 -24.66 -19.17
CA PRO A 296 -6.47 -25.44 -20.26
C PRO A 296 -7.21 -25.08 -21.55
N ASN A 297 -6.44 -24.62 -22.54
CA ASN A 297 -6.77 -24.54 -23.96
C ASN A 297 -7.92 -25.48 -24.36
N GLN A 298 -9.14 -24.96 -24.45
CA GLN A 298 -10.08 -25.49 -25.43
C GLN A 298 -9.65 -24.86 -26.75
N ASP A 299 -9.31 -25.75 -27.70
CA ASP A 299 -8.98 -25.47 -29.10
C ASP A 299 -7.51 -25.16 -29.42
N ILE A 300 -6.62 -26.14 -29.21
CA ILE A 300 -5.47 -26.33 -30.12
C ILE A 300 -5.48 -27.76 -30.67
N LYS A 301 -6.17 -27.94 -31.80
CA LYS A 301 -5.73 -28.85 -32.87
C LYS A 301 -5.98 -28.18 -34.21
N GLN A 302 -4.90 -28.14 -35.00
CA GLN A 302 -4.74 -27.67 -36.40
C GLN A 302 -4.64 -26.15 -36.56
N LEU A 303 -3.72 -25.58 -37.34
CA LEU A 303 -2.46 -25.98 -37.99
C LEU A 303 -1.92 -24.65 -38.56
N ASP A 304 -0.61 -24.44 -38.54
CA ASP A 304 0.18 -23.47 -39.33
C ASP A 304 -0.39 -22.07 -39.64
N VAL A 305 0.34 -21.05 -39.16
CA VAL A 305 1.04 -20.02 -39.96
C VAL A 305 1.51 -18.97 -38.96
N ILE A 306 2.76 -18.53 -39.13
CA ILE A 306 3.40 -17.37 -38.48
C ILE A 306 2.39 -16.22 -38.33
N SER A 307 1.75 -16.18 -37.17
CA SER A 307 0.80 -15.17 -36.73
C SER A 307 1.09 -15.06 -35.24
N MET A 308 1.51 -13.89 -34.79
CA MET A 308 1.67 -13.59 -33.37
C MET A 308 0.40 -14.04 -32.64
N PRO A 309 0.49 -14.83 -31.55
CA PRO A 309 -0.70 -15.31 -30.87
C PRO A 309 -1.31 -14.14 -30.10
N GLU A 310 -2.39 -13.55 -30.62
CA GLU A 310 -3.08 -12.38 -30.05
C GLU A 310 -4.27 -12.79 -29.13
N GLU A 311 -4.27 -14.02 -28.59
CA GLU A 311 -5.43 -14.56 -27.86
C GLU A 311 -5.04 -15.39 -26.61
N SER A 312 -4.06 -14.91 -25.82
CA SER A 312 -3.74 -15.49 -24.50
C SER A 312 -3.43 -14.46 -23.39
N ASP A 313 -3.79 -13.19 -23.60
CA ASP A 313 -3.06 -12.06 -23.00
C ASP A 313 -3.70 -11.39 -21.78
N ASP A 314 -4.78 -11.96 -21.25
CA ASP A 314 -5.53 -11.32 -20.16
C ASP A 314 -4.77 -11.34 -18.84
N MET A 315 -4.34 -12.52 -18.41
CA MET A 315 -3.53 -12.67 -17.18
C MET A 315 -2.07 -12.28 -17.40
N THR A 316 -1.58 -12.33 -18.64
CA THR A 316 -0.20 -11.97 -18.99
C THR A 316 0.09 -10.51 -18.64
N ALA A 317 -0.81 -9.59 -18.97
CA ALA A 317 -0.67 -8.18 -18.59
C ALA A 317 -0.58 -8.00 -17.06
N PHE A 318 -1.42 -8.69 -16.29
CA PHE A 318 -1.38 -8.66 -14.83
C PHE A 318 -0.10 -9.27 -14.25
N ILE A 319 0.41 -10.35 -14.83
CA ILE A 319 1.67 -11.00 -14.45
C ILE A 319 2.84 -10.03 -14.67
N PHE A 320 2.95 -9.42 -15.85
CA PHE A 320 3.97 -8.42 -16.15
C PHE A 320 3.89 -7.23 -15.19
N GLY A 321 2.66 -6.78 -14.89
CA GLY A 321 2.43 -5.74 -13.89
C GLY A 321 2.99 -6.09 -12.51
N CYS A 322 2.73 -7.30 -12.02
CA CYS A 322 3.24 -7.75 -10.72
C CYS A 322 4.77 -7.86 -10.70
N ILE A 323 5.40 -8.35 -11.78
CA ILE A 323 6.86 -8.41 -11.89
C ILE A 323 7.46 -7.00 -11.84
N SER A 324 6.87 -6.05 -12.57
CA SER A 324 7.30 -4.65 -12.57
C SER A 324 7.14 -3.99 -11.19
N ALA A 325 6.01 -4.22 -10.53
CA ALA A 325 5.74 -3.73 -9.18
C ALA A 325 6.76 -4.28 -8.16
N LEU A 326 7.00 -5.59 -8.17
CA LEU A 326 8.00 -6.23 -7.31
C LEU A 326 9.39 -5.63 -7.49
N MET A 327 9.82 -5.38 -8.73
CA MET A 327 11.11 -4.74 -9.00
C MET A 327 11.20 -3.37 -8.32
N MET A 328 10.15 -2.54 -8.42
CA MET A 328 10.11 -1.22 -7.79
C MET A 328 10.03 -1.30 -6.27
N ASP A 329 9.27 -2.26 -5.73
CA ASP A 329 9.15 -2.49 -4.29
C ASP A 329 10.48 -2.92 -3.67
N PHE A 330 11.27 -3.75 -4.37
CA PHE A 330 12.62 -4.08 -3.92
C PHE A 330 13.53 -2.86 -3.90
N ILE A 331 13.41 -1.94 -4.87
CA ILE A 331 14.19 -0.70 -4.88
C ILE A 331 13.80 0.18 -3.67
N VAL A 332 12.50 0.35 -3.40
CA VAL A 332 12.02 1.11 -2.23
C VAL A 332 12.42 0.40 -0.94
N GLY A 333 12.33 -0.93 -0.88
CA GLY A 333 12.79 -1.75 0.22
C GLY A 333 14.27 -1.52 0.52
N TYR A 334 15.12 -1.55 -0.51
CA TYR A 334 16.54 -1.25 -0.39
C TYR A 334 16.81 0.18 0.09
N GLN A 335 16.01 1.16 -0.36
CA GLN A 335 16.10 2.54 0.14
C GLN A 335 15.83 2.61 1.66
N VAL A 336 14.82 1.88 2.14
CA VAL A 336 14.39 1.86 3.54
C VAL A 336 15.34 1.04 4.41
N THR A 337 15.90 -0.07 3.91
CA THR A 337 16.78 -0.93 4.70
C THR A 337 18.22 -0.45 4.72
N SER A 338 18.72 0.08 3.61
CA SER A 338 20.17 0.20 3.39
C SER A 338 20.61 1.64 3.13
N LEU A 339 19.97 2.36 2.20
CA LEU A 339 20.43 3.71 1.82
C LEU A 339 20.06 4.78 2.84
N TYR A 340 18.81 4.79 3.29
CA TYR A 340 18.26 5.84 4.16
C TYR A 340 17.48 5.22 5.33
N PRO A 341 18.12 4.39 6.18
CA PRO A 341 17.43 3.68 7.25
C PRO A 341 16.84 4.67 8.27
N SER A 342 15.53 4.57 8.50
CA SER A 342 14.85 5.32 9.55
C SER A 342 15.22 4.78 10.94
N LEU A 343 14.97 5.58 11.99
CA LEU A 343 15.21 5.15 13.38
C LEU A 343 14.45 3.85 13.72
N ASP A 344 13.21 3.74 13.26
CA ASP A 344 12.38 2.54 13.43
C ASP A 344 13.02 1.31 12.78
N MET A 345 13.67 1.47 11.62
CA MET A 345 14.39 0.39 10.94
C MET A 345 15.61 -0.09 11.69
N VAL A 346 16.38 0.84 12.27
CA VAL A 346 17.55 0.49 13.07
C VAL A 346 17.11 -0.29 14.31
N GLN A 347 16.08 0.19 15.01
CA GLN A 347 15.50 -0.53 16.16
C GLN A 347 14.97 -1.91 15.78
N LEU A 348 14.30 -2.03 14.63
CA LEU A 348 13.81 -3.31 14.12
C LEU A 348 14.98 -4.27 13.85
N ARG A 349 16.06 -3.79 13.21
CA ARG A 349 17.27 -4.58 12.96
C ARG A 349 17.91 -5.08 14.26
N ASP A 350 17.98 -4.24 15.29
CA ASP A 350 18.55 -4.61 16.58
C ASP A 350 17.67 -5.64 17.32
N LYS A 351 16.34 -5.51 17.24
CA LYS A 351 15.40 -6.53 17.73
C LYS A 351 15.61 -7.86 17.01
N PHE A 352 15.73 -7.85 15.68
CA PHE A 352 15.99 -9.06 14.89
C PHE A 352 17.34 -9.70 15.23
N LYS A 353 18.41 -8.90 15.39
CA LYS A 353 19.71 -9.40 15.85
C LYS A 353 19.59 -10.07 17.22
N LYS A 354 18.86 -9.47 18.15
CA LYS A 354 18.63 -10.04 19.49
C LYS A 354 17.84 -11.35 19.43
N ILE A 355 16.81 -11.43 18.60
CA ILE A 355 16.03 -12.67 18.39
C ILE A 355 16.89 -13.76 17.78
N ARG A 356 17.66 -13.44 16.74
CA ARG A 356 18.60 -14.36 16.10
C ARG A 356 19.63 -14.87 17.09
N LEU A 357 20.21 -14.00 17.91
CA LEU A 357 21.16 -14.38 18.96
C LEU A 357 20.49 -15.28 20.01
N MET A 358 19.26 -14.99 20.44
CA MET A 358 18.52 -15.86 21.35
C MET A 358 18.25 -17.25 20.73
N PHE A 359 17.97 -17.31 19.43
CA PHE A 359 17.77 -18.57 18.72
C PHE A 359 19.06 -19.36 18.56
N GLU A 360 20.16 -18.70 18.19
CA GLU A 360 21.50 -19.31 18.12
C GLU A 360 21.94 -19.84 19.50
N ILE A 361 21.74 -19.07 20.58
CA ILE A 361 22.01 -19.54 21.95
C ILE A 361 21.09 -20.72 22.33
N LYS A 362 19.81 -20.69 21.96
CA LYS A 362 18.86 -21.78 22.25
C LYS A 362 19.23 -23.07 21.51
N ILE A 363 19.74 -22.96 20.28
CA ILE A 363 20.29 -24.09 19.52
C ILE A 363 21.58 -24.60 20.16
N LEU A 364 22.50 -23.71 20.55
CA LEU A 364 23.78 -24.08 21.14
C LEU A 364 23.66 -24.63 22.57
N ARG A 365 22.61 -24.28 23.31
CA ARG A 365 22.25 -24.90 24.61
C ARG A 365 21.58 -26.26 24.47
N ILE A 366 21.27 -26.73 23.26
CA ILE A 366 20.99 -28.15 23.03
C ILE A 366 22.35 -28.84 23.07
N ASP A 367 22.84 -29.05 24.29
CA ASP A 367 24.13 -29.68 24.52
C ASP A 367 24.02 -31.14 24.03
N PRO A 368 24.82 -31.58 23.04
CA PRO A 368 24.79 -32.97 22.59
C PRO A 368 25.12 -33.95 23.73
N THR A 369 25.76 -33.48 24.80
CA THR A 369 26.04 -34.25 26.01
C THR A 369 24.78 -34.57 26.83
N GLU A 370 23.79 -33.67 26.91
CA GLU A 370 22.51 -33.93 27.59
C GLU A 370 21.66 -34.93 26.81
N GLN A 371 21.63 -34.82 25.48
CA GLN A 371 20.97 -35.81 24.64
C GLN A 371 21.69 -37.16 24.67
N LEU A 372 23.02 -37.18 24.64
CA LEU A 372 23.81 -38.42 24.74
C LEU A 372 23.65 -39.07 26.13
N ALA A 373 23.59 -38.28 27.20
CA ALA A 373 23.29 -38.76 28.55
C ALA A 373 21.87 -39.34 28.63
N ALA A 374 20.87 -38.66 28.07
CA ALA A 374 19.49 -39.15 28.03
C ALA A 374 19.33 -40.42 27.16
N ILE A 375 20.06 -40.51 26.04
CA ILE A 375 20.10 -41.69 25.16
C ILE A 375 20.80 -42.86 25.86
N ASN A 376 21.94 -42.63 26.51
CA ASN A 376 22.65 -43.65 27.27
C ASN A 376 21.85 -44.12 28.49
N GLN A 377 21.12 -43.23 29.15
CA GLN A 377 20.25 -43.58 30.27
C GLN A 377 19.05 -44.42 29.81
N ARG A 378 18.45 -44.10 28.64
CA ARG A 378 17.41 -44.96 28.02
C ARG A 378 17.97 -46.31 27.60
N ARG A 379 19.16 -46.36 26.99
CA ARG A 379 19.83 -47.60 26.56
C ARG A 379 20.20 -48.51 27.74
N ASN A 380 20.67 -47.94 28.85
CA ASN A 380 20.98 -48.69 30.06
C ASN A 380 19.71 -49.22 30.74
N LYS A 381 18.63 -48.43 30.77
CA LYS A 381 17.33 -48.88 31.28
C LYS A 381 16.77 -50.04 30.46
N SER A 382 16.91 -50.01 29.13
CA SER A 382 16.51 -51.13 28.26
C SER A 382 17.38 -52.38 28.41
N ARG A 383 18.65 -52.24 28.84
CA ARG A 383 19.54 -53.38 29.13
C ARG A 383 19.19 -54.08 30.44
N THR A 384 18.88 -53.33 31.49
CA THR A 384 18.45 -53.93 32.77
C THR A 384 17.15 -54.73 32.64
N TYR A 385 16.17 -54.24 31.85
CA TYR A 385 14.97 -55.03 31.55
C TYR A 385 15.23 -56.31 30.71
N SER A 386 16.37 -56.41 30.02
CA SER A 386 16.73 -57.59 29.23
C SER A 386 17.55 -58.61 30.03
N GLU A 387 18.26 -58.19 31.08
CA GLU A 387 18.98 -59.11 31.99
C GLU A 387 18.07 -59.73 33.04
N ASP A 388 17.07 -58.99 33.54
CA ASP A 388 16.05 -59.52 34.46
C ASP A 388 15.02 -60.43 33.77
N GLY A 389 15.01 -60.48 32.43
CA GLY A 389 14.11 -61.32 31.62
C GLY A 389 14.62 -62.73 31.30
N ASN A 390 15.83 -63.09 31.73
CA ASN A 390 16.46 -64.40 31.46
C ASN A 390 16.64 -65.28 32.70
N ILE A 391 15.92 -65.00 33.79
CA ILE A 391 15.74 -65.95 34.90
C ILE A 391 14.36 -66.59 34.75
N LEU A 392 14.28 -67.62 33.90
CA LEU A 392 13.38 -68.75 34.02
C LEU A 392 13.94 -69.94 33.22
#